data_AF-A0A953YQ29-F1
#
_entry.id   AF-A0A953YQ29-F1
#
_cell.length_a   1.000
_cell.length_b   1.000
_cell.length_c   1.000
_cell.angle_alpha   90.00
_cell.angle_beta   90.00
_cell.angle_gamma   90.00
#
_symmetry.space_group_name_H-M   'P 1'
#
loop_
_entity.id
_entity.type
_entity.pdbx_description
1 polymer ?
#
loop_
_entity_poly.entity_id
_entity_poly.type
_entity_poly.pdbx_seq_one_letter_code
_entity_poly.pdbx_strand_id
1 'polypeptide(L)'
;ATGANGVQEVIYGVIPQVLPLWISYSLYRFESNVRSATVLGIVGAGGIGQLLYENIRGFYYDETAAILIIIILVVSALDILSQQLRRLVA
;
A
#
# COMPACT_ATOMS: atom_id res chain seq x y z
N ALA A 1 39.47 8.14 -16.50
CA ALA A 1 38.07 7.86 -16.86
C ALA A 1 37.93 6.36 -17.08
N THR A 2 37.04 5.68 -16.36
CA THR A 2 36.95 4.21 -16.27
C THR A 2 36.36 3.52 -17.53
N GLY A 3 36.24 4.22 -18.66
CA GLY A 3 35.79 3.61 -19.94
C GLY A 3 34.35 3.09 -19.94
N ALA A 4 33.56 3.40 -18.91
CA ALA A 4 32.18 2.96 -18.78
C ALA A 4 31.30 3.68 -19.82
N ASN A 5 30.47 2.90 -20.52
CA ASN A 5 29.48 3.45 -21.44
C ASN A 5 28.35 4.15 -20.65
N GLY A 6 27.66 5.14 -21.22
CA GLY A 6 26.69 5.95 -20.46
C GLY A 6 25.58 5.15 -19.75
N VAL A 7 25.24 3.98 -20.28
CA VAL A 7 24.30 3.04 -19.64
C VAL A 7 24.88 2.38 -18.37
N GLN A 8 26.17 2.05 -18.35
CA GLN A 8 26.84 1.52 -17.15
C GLN A 8 26.90 2.58 -16.05
N GLU A 9 27.11 3.85 -16.41
CA GLU A 9 27.10 4.94 -15.43
C GLU A 9 25.72 5.13 -14.79
N VAL A 10 24.64 5.03 -15.58
CA VAL A 10 23.28 5.10 -15.04
C VAL A 10 22.98 3.89 -14.14
N ILE A 11 23.27 2.67 -14.60
CA ILE A 11 22.91 1.44 -13.87
C ILE A 11 23.71 1.27 -12.57
N TYR A 12 25.00 1.59 -12.58
CA TYR A 12 25.88 1.36 -11.43
C TYR A 12 26.17 2.62 -10.62
N GLY A 13 25.97 3.81 -11.19
CA GLY A 13 26.12 5.10 -10.50
C GLY A 13 24.81 5.64 -9.96
N VAL A 14 23.82 5.83 -10.84
CA VAL A 14 22.59 6.58 -10.50
C VAL A 14 21.49 5.70 -9.91
N ILE A 15 21.21 4.53 -10.50
CA ILE A 15 20.13 3.64 -10.05
C ILE A 15 20.30 3.23 -8.57
N PRO A 16 21.47 2.79 -8.09
CA PRO A 16 21.64 2.38 -6.69
C PRO A 16 21.42 3.54 -5.71
N GLN A 17 21.64 4.78 -6.13
CA GLN A 17 21.42 5.97 -5.31
C GLN A 17 19.92 6.32 -5.18
N VAL A 18 19.13 6.14 -6.25
CA VAL A 18 17.69 6.48 -6.25
C VAL A 18 16.79 5.31 -5.87
N LEU A 19 17.30 4.07 -5.91
CA LEU A 19 16.54 2.86 -5.60
C LEU A 19 15.91 2.87 -4.20
N PRO A 20 16.61 3.29 -3.12
CA PRO A 20 15.99 3.36 -1.78
C PRO A 20 14.80 4.32 -1.71
N LEU A 21 14.89 5.44 -2.44
CA LEU A 21 13.82 6.43 -2.54
C LEU A 21 12.62 5.86 -3.31
N TRP A 22 12.87 5.19 -4.44
CA TRP A 22 11.80 4.58 -5.24
C TRP A 22 11.07 3.47 -4.48
N ILE A 23 11.80 2.62 -3.74
CA ILE A 23 11.20 1.59 -2.91
C ILE A 23 10.34 2.22 -1.80
N SER A 24 10.86 3.23 -1.11
CA SER A 24 10.09 3.97 -0.10
C SER A 24 8.81 4.57 -0.67
N TYR A 25 8.89 5.18 -1.85
CA TYR A 25 7.74 5.80 -2.51
C TYR A 25 6.73 4.75 -3.01
N SER A 26 7.21 3.63 -3.54
CA SER A 26 6.37 2.52 -3.99
C SER A 26 5.59 1.89 -2.83
N LEU A 27 6.24 1.65 -1.69
CA LEU A 27 5.60 1.13 -0.47
C LEU A 27 4.53 2.10 0.04
N TYR A 28 4.84 3.39 0.10
CA TYR A 28 3.86 4.41 0.49
C TYR A 28 2.64 4.42 -0.45
N ARG A 29 2.87 4.36 -1.77
CA ARG A 29 1.78 4.29 -2.74
C ARG A 29 0.97 3.01 -2.59
N PHE A 30 1.60 1.87 -2.33
CA PHE A 30 0.91 0.61 -2.10
C PHE A 30 -0.04 0.69 -0.89
N GLU A 31 0.45 1.18 0.26
CA GLU A 31 -0.37 1.39 1.46
C GLU A 31 -1.56 2.32 1.19
N SER A 32 -1.29 3.47 0.56
CA SER A 32 -2.32 4.45 0.21
C SER A 32 -3.35 3.87 -0.75
N ASN A 33 -2.92 3.08 -1.73
CA ASN A 33 -3.82 2.41 -2.67
C ASN A 33 -4.71 1.38 -1.98
N VAL A 34 -4.21 0.60 -1.02
CA VAL A 34 -5.03 -0.38 -0.26
C VAL A 34 -6.13 0.33 0.54
N ARG A 35 -5.78 1.42 1.22
CA ARG A 35 -6.76 2.23 1.96
C ARG A 35 -7.81 2.82 1.02
N SER A 36 -7.35 3.38 -0.11
CA SER A 36 -8.22 3.99 -1.11
C SER A 36 -9.13 2.96 -1.79
N ALA A 37 -8.66 1.73 -2.02
CA ALA A 37 -9.47 0.65 -2.59
C ALA A 37 -10.65 0.25 -1.68
N THR A 38 -10.47 0.33 -0.36
CA THR A 38 -11.55 0.07 0.60
C THR A 38 -12.64 1.13 0.51
N VAL A 39 -12.26 2.40 0.40
CA VAL A 39 -13.20 3.52 0.18
C VAL A 39 -13.86 3.41 -1.21
N LEU A 40 -13.10 3.05 -2.23
CA LEU A 40 -13.60 2.85 -3.58
C LEU A 40 -14.62 1.69 -3.65
N GLY A 41 -14.43 0.65 -2.84
CA GLY A 41 -15.39 -0.45 -2.73
C GLY A 41 -16.78 0.01 -2.29
N ILE A 42 -16.86 1.03 -1.43
CA ILE A 42 -18.13 1.60 -0.96
C ILE A 42 -18.91 2.28 -2.11
N VAL A 43 -18.21 2.90 -3.08
CA VAL A 43 -18.84 3.56 -4.24
C VAL A 43 -19.17 2.61 -5.40
N GLY A 44 -18.96 1.30 -5.22
CA GLY A 44 -19.38 0.28 -6.19
C GLY A 44 -18.27 -0.36 -7.02
N ALA A 45 -16.99 -0.19 -6.67
CA ALA A 45 -15.89 -0.92 -7.32
C ALA A 45 -15.75 -2.38 -6.86
N GLY A 46 -16.56 -2.82 -5.88
CA GLY A 46 -16.55 -4.18 -5.38
C GLY A 46 -15.70 -4.43 -4.13
N GLY A 47 -15.59 -5.70 -3.75
CA GLY A 47 -14.74 -6.17 -2.66
C GLY A 47 -15.25 -5.85 -1.26
N ILE A 48 -14.33 -5.70 -0.30
CA ILE A 48 -14.65 -5.54 1.14
C ILE A 48 -15.44 -4.24 1.40
N GLY A 49 -15.14 -3.16 0.68
CA GLY A 49 -15.87 -1.90 0.82
C GLY A 49 -17.34 -2.01 0.39
N GLN A 50 -17.64 -2.83 -0.62
CA GLN A 50 -19.01 -3.11 -1.03
C GLN A 50 -19.75 -3.90 0.06
N LEU A 51 -19.12 -4.95 0.61
CA LEU A 51 -19.68 -5.75 1.71
C LEU A 51 -19.98 -4.87 2.93
N LEU A 52 -19.06 -3.98 3.30
CA LEU A 52 -19.26 -3.02 4.39
C LEU A 52 -20.48 -2.13 4.12
N TYR A 53 -20.59 -1.59 2.90
CA TYR A 53 -21.71 -0.72 2.52
C TYR A 53 -23.07 -1.44 2.53
N GLU A 54 -23.11 -2.69 2.06
CA GLU A 54 -24.30 -3.52 2.07
C GLU A 54 -24.77 -3.83 3.50
N ASN A 55 -23.85 -4.18 4.41
CA ASN A 55 -24.17 -4.45 5.81
C ASN A 55 -24.69 -3.20 6.54
N ILE A 56 -24.07 -2.04 6.30
CA ILE A 56 -24.55 -0.75 6.84
C ILE A 56 -25.97 -0.45 6.34
N ARG A 57 -26.24 -0.66 5.05
CA ARG A 57 -27.59 -0.45 4.47
C ARG A 57 -28.63 -1.44 4.95
N GLY A 58 -28.20 -2.67 5.28
CA GLY A 58 -29.05 -3.71 5.85
C GLY A 58 -29.31 -3.57 7.35
N PHE A 59 -28.76 -2.54 8.01
CA PHE A 59 -28.81 -2.34 9.47
C PHE A 59 -28.18 -3.50 10.27
N TYR A 60 -27.24 -4.22 9.64
CA TYR A 60 -26.47 -5.33 10.23
C TYR A 60 -25.24 -4.76 10.95
N TYR A 61 -25.46 -4.16 12.12
CA TYR A 61 -24.42 -3.44 12.86
C TYR A 61 -23.35 -4.37 13.45
N ASP A 62 -23.72 -5.59 13.85
CA ASP A 62 -22.79 -6.57 14.40
C ASP A 62 -21.79 -7.04 13.33
N GLU A 63 -22.28 -7.36 12.13
CA GLU A 63 -21.47 -7.71 10.97
C GLU A 63 -20.61 -6.51 10.50
N THR A 64 -21.19 -5.31 10.49
CA THR A 64 -20.46 -4.08 10.15
C THR A 64 -19.27 -3.86 11.08
N ALA A 65 -19.46 -4.02 12.40
CA ALA A 65 -18.39 -3.88 13.37
C ALA A 65 -17.29 -4.92 13.17
N ALA A 66 -17.65 -6.18 12.88
CA ALA A 66 -16.68 -7.24 12.57
C ALA A 66 -15.85 -6.91 11.32
N ILE A 67 -16.48 -6.44 10.25
CA ILE A 67 -15.78 -6.03 9.01
C ILE A 67 -14.83 -4.85 9.29
N LEU A 68 -15.26 -3.85 10.06
CA LEU A 68 -14.42 -2.71 10.43
C LEU A 68 -13.17 -3.13 11.22
N ILE A 69 -13.33 -4.05 12.17
CA ILE A 69 -12.19 -4.60 12.94
C ILE A 69 -11.20 -5.29 12.00
N ILE A 70 -11.68 -6.10 11.06
CA ILE A 70 -10.81 -6.78 10.08
C ILE A 70 -10.07 -5.76 9.21
N ILE A 71 -10.75 -4.72 8.72
CA ILE A 71 -10.11 -3.66 7.92
C ILE A 71 -9.00 -2.99 8.72
N ILE A 72 -9.27 -2.63 9.99
CA ILE A 72 -8.27 -2.00 10.85
C ILE A 72 -7.07 -2.93 11.04
N LEU A 73 -7.29 -4.21 11.37
CA LEU A 73 -6.21 -5.18 11.57
C LEU A 73 -5.33 -5.32 10.32
N VAL A 74 -5.95 -5.45 9.14
CA VAL A 74 -5.22 -5.58 7.87
C VAL A 74 -4.44 -4.32 7.53
N VAL A 75 -5.05 -3.14 7.65
CA VAL A 75 -4.40 -1.86 7.35
C VAL A 75 -3.25 -1.60 8.33
N SER A 76 -3.44 -1.86 9.63
CA SER A 76 -2.38 -1.73 10.62
C SER A 76 -1.23 -2.71 10.40
N ALA A 77 -1.53 -3.97 10.05
CA ALA A 77 -0.50 -4.95 9.72
C ALA A 77 0.31 -4.51 8.49
N LEU A 78 -0.35 -3.99 7.45
CA LEU A 78 0.31 -3.48 6.26
C LEU A 78 1.16 -2.24 6.53
N ASP A 79 0.72 -1.33 7.39
CA ASP A 79 1.51 -0.16 7.79
C ASP A 79 2.78 -0.61 8.54
N ILE A 80 2.66 -1.52 9.51
CA ILE A 80 3.82 -2.05 10.25
C ILE A 80 4.81 -2.74 9.30
N LEU A 81 4.32 -3.58 8.38
CA LEU A 81 5.17 -4.25 7.39
C LEU A 81 5.85 -3.24 6.46
N SER A 82 5.13 -2.22 6.00
CA SER A 82 5.66 -1.16 5.14
C SER A 82 6.74 -0.34 5.86
N GLN A 83 6.55 -0.05 7.15
CA GLN A 83 7.54 0.62 7.98
C GLN A 83 8.80 -0.23 8.20
N GLN A 84 8.65 -1.54 8.45
CA GLN A 84 9.78 -2.46 8.59
C GLN A 84 10.58 -2.55 7.28
N LEU A 85 9.90 -2.71 6.14
CA LEU A 85 10.53 -2.74 4.82
C LEU A 85 11.26 -1.43 4.52
N ARG A 86 10.67 -0.28 4.88
CA ARG A 86 11.32 1.02 4.71
C ARG A 86 12.60 1.15 5.55
N ARG A 87 12.61 0.61 6.78
CA ARG A 87 13.80 0.60 7.65
C ARG A 87 14.92 -0.33 7.16
N LEU A 88 14.60 -1.37 6.40
CA LEU A 88 15.59 -2.27 5.81
C LEU A 88 16.25 -1.69 4.55
N VAL A 89 15.56 -0.76 3.89
CA VAL A 89 15.97 -0.15 2.63
C VAL A 89 16.68 1.19 2.84
N ALA A 90 16.39 1.87 3.94
CA ALA A 90 17.12 3.04 4.43
C ALA A 90 18.42 2.64 5.12
#